data_AF-A0A5B0NRY4-F1
#
_entry.id   AF-A0A5B0NRY4-F1
#
_cell.length_a   1.000
_cell.length_b   1.000
_cell.length_c   1.000
_cell.angle_alpha   90.00
_cell.angle_beta   90.00
_cell.angle_gamma   90.00
#
_symmetry.space_group_name_H-M   'P 1'
#
loop_
_entity.id
_entity.type
_entity.pdbx_description
1 polymer ?
#
loop_
_entity_poly.entity_id
_entity_poly.type
_entity_poly.pdbx_seq_one_letter_code
_entity_poly.pdbx_strand_id
1 'polypeptide(L)'
;MSPGTLQSKYFASKASAKSKDDGSSGCHFSGNRTERVVTRALAKKRNRSLSAPSVSASIACEKDTCDDQQKVMISKHFKPGLPPHTTRKKKKARQYAAPAVYQHLNHLPDLIAPSLEVLFCGSNPGCQSAKSSHYYAHRSNHFWKSLFLSGFTPHRLSPHDDHLLPSEFGLGLTDLVCRPTAEANELSGSERLQGVPVLLGKIRRFQPRFLCFVGIKQYHDLCSYLKKKLRKSRDLLPSIWQSPSQKTVVGLQNVVFRSQKTSRINKGQSKSTAADADQYSHTFVFVCPSTSALVRNYPEKDRVACFRELLELKNRASLNPDSSATPIASGSSRTKLCFEYIEIDDELLS
;
A
#
# COMPACT_ATOMS: atom_id res chain seq x y z
N MET A 1 -34.46 -8.09 54.67
CA MET A 1 -33.05 -7.87 54.31
C MET A 1 -32.58 -9.09 53.52
N SER A 2 -32.17 -8.89 52.26
CA SER A 2 -31.47 -9.89 51.44
C SER A 2 -30.02 -10.07 51.96
N PRO A 3 -29.19 -11.03 51.46
CA PRO A 3 -29.42 -11.96 50.34
C PRO A 3 -29.00 -13.43 50.60
N GLY A 4 -29.70 -14.34 49.92
CA GLY A 4 -29.33 -15.75 49.76
C GLY A 4 -28.67 -16.05 48.41
N THR A 5 -27.72 -16.97 48.46
CA THR A 5 -26.89 -17.57 47.42
C THR A 5 -27.68 -18.16 46.24
N LEU A 6 -27.24 -17.91 45.00
CA LEU A 6 -27.71 -18.60 43.79
C LEU A 6 -26.59 -19.44 43.18
N GLN A 7 -26.75 -20.76 43.27
CA GLN A 7 -26.11 -21.77 42.42
C GLN A 7 -26.82 -21.81 41.06
N SER A 8 -26.07 -22.05 39.99
CA SER A 8 -26.60 -22.57 38.72
C SER A 8 -25.77 -23.79 38.30
N LYS A 9 -26.41 -24.96 38.38
CA LYS A 9 -26.06 -26.20 37.68
C LYS A 9 -26.86 -26.21 36.38
N TYR A 10 -26.33 -26.75 35.28
CA TYR A 10 -27.00 -27.64 34.30
C TYR A 10 -25.93 -28.05 33.26
N PHE A 11 -25.39 -29.27 33.36
CA PHE A 11 -25.80 -30.52 32.69
C PHE A 11 -25.23 -30.67 31.28
N ALA A 12 -24.24 -31.57 31.20
CA ALA A 12 -23.73 -32.15 29.97
C ALA A 12 -24.66 -33.30 29.52
N SER A 13 -24.97 -33.34 28.23
CA SER A 13 -25.57 -34.49 27.55
C SER A 13 -24.77 -34.77 26.28
N LYS A 14 -24.24 -35.99 26.19
CA LYS A 14 -23.59 -36.56 25.00
C LYS A 14 -24.64 -37.18 24.10
N ALA A 15 -24.59 -36.88 22.81
CA ALA A 15 -25.09 -37.77 21.76
C ALA A 15 -24.11 -37.74 20.58
N SER A 16 -23.75 -38.94 20.11
CA SER A 16 -22.79 -39.19 19.03
C SER A 16 -23.54 -39.43 17.72
N ALA A 17 -23.16 -38.75 16.63
CA ALA A 17 -23.40 -39.20 15.26
C ALA A 17 -22.50 -38.46 14.24
N LYS A 18 -21.62 -39.25 13.59
CA LYS A 18 -21.08 -39.19 12.21
C LYS A 18 -20.78 -37.85 11.51
N SER A 19 -19.47 -37.61 11.40
CA SER A 19 -18.66 -37.05 10.29
C SER A 19 -19.36 -36.56 9.01
N LYS A 20 -19.11 -35.29 8.68
CA LYS A 20 -18.78 -34.74 7.36
C LYS A 20 -18.03 -33.41 7.60
N ASP A 21 -16.72 -33.40 7.40
CA ASP A 21 -15.87 -32.21 7.56
C ASP A 21 -15.86 -31.39 6.26
N ASP A 22 -16.69 -30.34 6.24
CA ASP A 22 -16.48 -29.11 5.47
C ASP A 22 -16.30 -27.99 6.51
N GLY A 23 -15.16 -27.29 6.49
CA GLY A 23 -14.90 -26.14 7.37
C GLY A 23 -13.62 -25.44 6.94
N SER A 24 -13.60 -24.19 6.48
CA SER A 24 -14.11 -22.97 7.14
C SER A 24 -13.75 -22.96 8.62
N SER A 25 -12.63 -22.31 8.95
CA SER A 25 -12.29 -22.03 10.34
C SER A 25 -11.48 -20.75 10.44
N GLY A 26 -12.18 -19.64 10.69
CA GLY A 26 -11.66 -18.60 11.55
C GLY A 26 -12.07 -18.90 12.98
N CYS A 27 -11.19 -18.65 13.96
CA CYS A 27 -11.57 -18.38 15.36
C CYS A 27 -10.36 -18.01 16.24
N HIS A 28 -10.72 -17.46 17.39
CA HIS A 28 -10.01 -16.58 18.33
C HIS A 28 -9.36 -17.29 19.56
N PHE A 29 -8.32 -16.63 20.09
CA PHE A 29 -7.95 -16.32 21.50
C PHE A 29 -7.30 -17.32 22.49
N SER A 30 -6.55 -16.66 23.42
CA SER A 30 -5.85 -17.04 24.67
C SER A 30 -4.39 -17.46 24.53
N GLY A 31 -3.39 -16.98 25.28
CA GLY A 31 -3.31 -16.10 26.45
C GLY A 31 -2.13 -16.52 27.35
N ASN A 32 -1.41 -15.54 27.94
CA ASN A 32 -0.31 -15.61 28.94
C ASN A 32 1.13 -15.63 28.39
N ARG A 33 1.99 -14.61 28.59
CA ARG A 33 2.51 -13.91 29.80
C ARG A 33 3.91 -14.45 30.14
N THR A 34 4.95 -13.63 29.90
CA THR A 34 6.11 -13.49 30.81
C THR A 34 6.84 -12.18 30.54
N GLU A 35 6.93 -11.36 31.58
CA GLU A 35 7.75 -10.16 31.70
C GLU A 35 9.25 -10.50 31.67
N ARG A 36 10.08 -9.59 31.15
CA ARG A 36 11.45 -9.42 31.64
C ARG A 36 11.91 -7.96 31.52
N VAL A 37 12.07 -7.38 32.71
CA VAL A 37 12.74 -6.13 33.01
C VAL A 37 14.26 -6.32 32.86
N VAL A 38 14.95 -5.44 32.13
CA VAL A 38 16.38 -5.16 32.35
C VAL A 38 16.64 -3.67 32.22
N THR A 39 17.32 -3.16 33.24
CA THR A 39 17.64 -1.78 33.58
C THR A 39 18.82 -1.17 32.81
N ARG A 40 18.74 0.17 32.66
CA ARG A 40 19.77 1.22 32.48
C ARG A 40 21.26 0.83 32.42
N ALA A 41 21.98 1.48 31.49
CA ALA A 41 23.22 2.20 31.81
C ALA A 41 23.45 3.40 30.86
N LEU A 42 23.72 4.56 31.47
CA LEU A 42 24.09 5.85 30.88
C LEU A 42 25.62 5.90 30.67
N ALA A 43 26.10 6.55 29.60
CA ALA A 43 27.39 7.24 29.65
C ALA A 43 27.47 8.40 28.62
N LYS A 44 27.68 9.59 29.17
CA LYS A 44 28.04 10.86 28.52
C LYS A 44 29.39 10.81 27.83
N LYS A 45 29.54 11.62 26.76
CA LYS A 45 30.63 12.58 26.45
C LYS A 45 30.59 12.85 24.93
N ARG A 46 30.98 13.99 24.36
CA ARG A 46 31.13 15.40 24.76
C ARG A 46 31.43 16.14 23.44
N ASN A 47 31.01 17.40 23.36
CA ASN A 47 31.14 18.33 22.22
C ASN A 47 32.52 18.36 21.54
N ARG A 48 32.50 18.62 20.23
CA ARG A 48 33.45 19.56 19.60
C ARG A 48 32.81 20.25 18.39
N SER A 49 32.73 21.57 18.53
CA SER A 49 32.37 22.59 17.55
C SER A 49 33.48 22.85 16.53
N LEU A 50 33.14 23.67 15.51
CA LEU A 50 33.93 24.45 14.53
C LEU A 50 33.45 24.10 13.11
N SER A 51 33.24 24.97 12.14
CA SER A 51 33.03 26.43 11.99
C SER A 51 32.72 26.62 10.49
N ALA A 52 31.76 27.48 10.13
CA ALA A 52 31.46 27.83 8.73
C ALA A 52 32.55 28.72 8.11
N PRO A 53 32.56 28.85 6.77
CA PRO A 53 32.34 30.20 6.24
C PRO A 53 31.39 30.27 5.03
N SER A 54 30.81 31.46 4.91
CA SER A 54 29.98 32.01 3.85
C SER A 54 30.78 32.39 2.60
N VAL A 55 30.15 32.32 1.42
CA VAL A 55 30.37 33.30 0.34
C VAL A 55 29.12 33.38 -0.55
N SER A 56 28.66 34.61 -0.70
CA SER A 56 27.61 35.08 -1.61
C SER A 56 28.13 35.15 -3.06
N ALA A 57 27.26 35.03 -4.06
CA ALA A 57 27.14 35.98 -5.18
C ALA A 57 26.27 35.47 -6.34
N SER A 58 25.29 36.31 -6.67
CA SER A 58 24.94 36.79 -8.01
C SER A 58 23.93 36.05 -8.90
N ILE A 59 22.97 36.90 -9.26
CA ILE A 59 21.87 36.83 -10.21
C ILE A 59 22.40 36.73 -11.64
N ALA A 60 21.77 35.89 -12.46
CA ALA A 60 21.64 36.14 -13.90
C ALA A 60 20.26 35.63 -14.36
N CYS A 61 19.53 36.58 -14.93
CA CYS A 61 18.22 36.43 -15.56
C CYS A 61 18.47 36.17 -17.05
N GLU A 62 17.93 35.08 -17.60
CA GLU A 62 17.70 34.96 -19.04
C GLU A 62 16.27 34.44 -19.26
N LYS A 63 15.55 35.18 -20.10
CA LYS A 63 14.19 34.94 -20.55
C LYS A 63 14.21 34.20 -21.90
N ASP A 64 13.04 33.63 -22.19
CA ASP A 64 12.51 33.23 -23.49
C ASP A 64 13.05 31.87 -24.02
N THR A 65 12.24 30.89 -24.42
CA THR A 65 10.88 30.93 -25.00
C THR A 65 10.03 29.72 -24.59
N CYS A 66 8.73 29.94 -24.66
CA CYS A 66 7.60 29.05 -24.50
C CYS A 66 7.64 27.83 -25.44
N ASP A 67 7.45 26.62 -24.90
CA ASP A 67 6.65 25.59 -25.58
C ASP A 67 5.92 24.70 -24.55
N ASP A 68 4.70 24.36 -24.94
CA ASP A 68 3.54 24.07 -24.12
C ASP A 68 3.46 22.61 -23.62
N GLN A 69 2.84 22.46 -22.44
CA GLN A 69 2.40 21.24 -21.73
C GLN A 69 3.05 21.07 -20.35
N GLN A 70 2.54 21.85 -19.39
CA GLN A 70 2.78 21.66 -17.95
C GLN A 70 2.23 20.29 -17.50
N LYS A 71 3.12 19.29 -17.48
CA LYS A 71 2.91 18.01 -16.83
C LYS A 71 2.78 18.25 -15.32
N VAL A 72 1.55 18.12 -14.80
CA VAL A 72 1.23 18.27 -13.38
C VAL A 72 2.02 17.23 -12.58
N MET A 73 3.16 17.64 -12.00
CA MET A 73 3.92 16.79 -11.09
C MET A 73 3.23 16.77 -9.73
N ILE A 74 2.32 15.81 -9.54
CA ILE A 74 1.67 15.55 -8.26
C ILE A 74 2.69 15.06 -7.22
N SER A 75 3.76 14.40 -7.68
CA SER A 75 4.90 14.03 -6.83
C SER A 75 5.91 15.16 -6.75
N LYS A 76 6.15 15.68 -5.54
CA LYS A 76 7.06 16.81 -5.35
C LYS A 76 8.53 16.44 -5.18
N HIS A 77 8.90 15.16 -5.00
CA HIS A 77 10.26 14.88 -4.52
C HIS A 77 11.00 13.71 -5.15
N PHE A 78 10.46 13.06 -6.18
CA PHE A 78 11.15 11.91 -6.76
C PHE A 78 12.03 12.24 -7.98
N LYS A 79 13.25 12.74 -7.73
CA LYS A 79 14.37 12.66 -8.68
C LYS A 79 15.36 11.61 -8.16
N PRO A 80 15.30 10.35 -8.63
CA PRO A 80 16.24 9.34 -8.16
C PRO A 80 17.66 9.79 -8.50
N GLY A 81 18.54 9.79 -7.50
CA GLY A 81 19.95 10.00 -7.76
C GLY A 81 20.46 8.92 -8.73
N LEU A 82 21.38 9.28 -9.62
CA LEU A 82 22.08 8.29 -10.45
C LEU A 82 22.62 7.19 -9.52
N PRO A 83 22.30 5.90 -9.77
CA PRO A 83 22.81 4.83 -8.93
C PRO A 83 24.34 4.84 -9.03
N PRO A 84 25.07 4.70 -7.90
CA PRO A 84 26.51 4.54 -7.96
C PRO A 84 26.86 3.32 -8.84
N HIS A 85 27.78 3.50 -9.77
CA HIS A 85 28.32 2.41 -10.59
C HIS A 85 29.09 1.44 -9.69
N THR A 86 28.43 0.38 -9.21
CA THR A 86 29.12 -0.72 -8.53
C THR A 86 29.42 -1.84 -9.53
N THR A 87 30.69 -2.21 -9.68
CA THR A 87 31.24 -3.20 -10.62
C THR A 87 31.04 -4.67 -10.21
N ARG A 88 30.06 -4.97 -9.34
CA ARG A 88 29.88 -6.33 -8.82
C ARG A 88 29.15 -7.21 -9.83
N LYS A 89 29.69 -8.41 -10.13
CA LYS A 89 29.07 -9.41 -11.03
C LYS A 89 27.58 -9.58 -10.72
N LYS A 90 26.71 -9.27 -11.68
CA LYS A 90 25.25 -9.44 -11.56
C LYS A 90 24.95 -10.94 -11.55
N LYS A 91 24.37 -11.46 -10.46
CA LYS A 91 23.71 -12.79 -10.50
C LYS A 91 22.55 -12.71 -11.50
N LYS A 92 22.36 -13.75 -12.31
CA LYS A 92 21.22 -13.84 -13.22
C LYS A 92 19.92 -13.80 -12.41
N ALA A 93 18.94 -13.03 -12.87
CA ALA A 93 17.63 -12.99 -12.26
C ALA A 93 16.97 -14.37 -12.35
N ARG A 94 16.25 -14.77 -11.30
CA ARG A 94 15.46 -16.00 -11.35
C ARG A 94 14.34 -15.84 -12.39
N GLN A 95 14.05 -16.94 -13.07
CA GLN A 95 12.96 -17.03 -14.05
C GLN A 95 11.73 -17.64 -13.41
N TYR A 96 10.65 -17.77 -14.17
CA TYR A 96 9.41 -18.43 -13.73
C TYR A 96 9.69 -19.74 -12.98
N ALA A 97 9.04 -19.92 -11.83
CA ALA A 97 9.04 -21.16 -11.07
C ALA A 97 7.62 -21.70 -10.99
N ALA A 98 7.46 -22.97 -11.39
CA ALA A 98 6.17 -23.65 -11.31
C ALA A 98 5.66 -23.72 -9.85
N PRO A 99 4.34 -23.72 -9.61
CA PRO A 99 3.77 -23.73 -8.26
C PRO A 99 4.31 -24.85 -7.35
N ALA A 100 4.57 -26.05 -7.91
CA ALA A 100 5.11 -27.20 -7.19
C ALA A 100 6.43 -26.92 -6.44
N VAL A 101 7.25 -25.97 -6.92
CA VAL A 101 8.54 -25.60 -6.28
C VAL A 101 8.34 -25.07 -4.86
N TYR A 102 7.25 -24.35 -4.61
CA TYR A 102 6.96 -23.69 -3.35
C TYR A 102 5.69 -24.22 -2.67
N GLN A 103 5.20 -25.39 -3.08
CA GLN A 103 3.96 -25.99 -2.53
C GLN A 103 4.02 -26.29 -1.02
N HIS A 104 5.22 -26.37 -0.46
CA HIS A 104 5.47 -26.58 0.98
C HIS A 104 5.31 -25.29 1.80
N LEU A 105 5.09 -24.14 1.15
CA LEU A 105 4.91 -22.85 1.80
C LEU A 105 3.43 -22.47 1.83
N ASN A 106 2.96 -22.04 2.99
CA ASN A 106 1.61 -21.55 3.16
C ASN A 106 1.45 -20.15 2.53
N HIS A 107 0.22 -19.85 2.13
CA HIS A 107 -0.18 -18.50 1.80
C HIS A 107 -0.09 -17.59 3.03
N LEU A 108 0.17 -16.30 2.79
CA LEU A 108 0.16 -15.28 3.83
C LEU A 108 -1.21 -14.61 3.85
N PRO A 109 -1.98 -14.68 4.95
CA PRO A 109 -3.28 -14.01 5.04
C PRO A 109 -3.14 -12.50 4.95
N ASP A 110 -4.10 -11.82 4.31
CA ASP A 110 -4.12 -10.36 4.28
C ASP A 110 -4.36 -9.78 5.68
N LEU A 111 -3.68 -8.69 5.98
CA LEU A 111 -3.95 -7.88 7.16
C LEU A 111 -4.75 -6.66 6.72
N ILE A 112 -6.08 -6.83 6.66
CA ILE A 112 -7.00 -5.85 6.09
C ILE A 112 -8.19 -5.62 7.01
N ALA A 113 -8.61 -4.36 7.11
CA ALA A 113 -9.77 -3.92 7.88
C ALA A 113 -10.57 -2.91 7.05
N PRO A 114 -11.85 -2.66 7.36
CA PRO A 114 -12.61 -1.57 6.76
C PRO A 114 -11.95 -0.21 7.04
N SER A 115 -12.07 0.73 6.09
CA SER A 115 -11.72 2.14 6.27
C SER A 115 -10.26 2.40 6.66
N LEU A 116 -9.33 1.58 6.17
CA LEU A 116 -7.89 1.83 6.33
C LEU A 116 -7.46 3.14 5.67
N GLU A 117 -6.50 3.83 6.27
CA GLU A 117 -5.89 5.02 5.67
C GLU A 117 -5.01 4.62 4.48
N VAL A 118 -4.27 3.51 4.59
CA VAL A 118 -3.43 2.99 3.50
C VAL A 118 -3.48 1.47 3.48
N LEU A 119 -3.76 0.88 2.32
CA LEU A 119 -3.53 -0.53 2.03
C LEU A 119 -2.26 -0.67 1.19
N PHE A 120 -1.20 -1.23 1.78
CA PHE A 120 0.03 -1.56 1.05
C PHE A 120 -0.15 -2.87 0.29
N CYS A 121 0.06 -2.84 -1.02
CA CYS A 121 0.04 -4.01 -1.88
C CYS A 121 1.46 -4.38 -2.33
N GLY A 122 1.99 -5.49 -1.80
CA GLY A 122 3.22 -6.10 -2.27
C GLY A 122 3.05 -6.85 -3.60
N SER A 123 4.00 -7.71 -3.92
CA SER A 123 3.97 -8.52 -5.15
C SER A 123 3.38 -9.88 -4.83
N ASN A 124 4.11 -10.63 -4.00
CA ASN A 124 3.72 -11.89 -3.42
C ASN A 124 4.56 -12.16 -2.16
N PRO A 125 4.13 -13.12 -1.31
CA PRO A 125 4.90 -13.48 -0.13
C PRO A 125 6.30 -14.01 -0.52
N GLY A 126 7.34 -13.40 0.04
CA GLY A 126 8.68 -13.98 -0.04
C GLY A 126 8.77 -15.26 0.81
N CYS A 127 9.68 -16.18 0.48
CA CYS A 127 9.83 -17.43 1.25
C CYS A 127 9.92 -17.24 2.78
N GLN A 128 10.66 -16.23 3.25
CA GLN A 128 10.75 -15.97 4.69
C GLN A 128 9.40 -15.53 5.28
N SER A 129 8.68 -14.66 4.56
CA SER A 129 7.36 -14.18 4.98
C SER A 129 6.32 -15.29 5.03
N ALA A 130 6.34 -16.19 4.05
CA ALA A 130 5.47 -17.36 4.05
C ALA A 130 5.80 -18.34 5.19
N LYS A 131 7.09 -18.55 5.48
CA LYS A 131 7.54 -19.43 6.58
C LYS A 131 7.21 -18.90 7.96
N SER A 132 7.37 -17.60 8.19
CA SER A 132 7.11 -16.98 9.49
C SER A 132 5.69 -16.47 9.62
N SER A 133 4.85 -16.57 8.59
CA SER A 133 3.52 -15.97 8.55
C SER A 133 3.49 -14.48 8.87
N HIS A 134 4.52 -13.74 8.44
CA HIS A 134 4.64 -12.30 8.68
C HIS A 134 5.12 -11.54 7.45
N TYR A 135 4.53 -10.36 7.20
CA TYR A 135 4.86 -9.55 6.03
C TYR A 135 6.28 -8.98 6.09
N TYR A 136 6.92 -8.95 4.91
CA TYR A 136 8.26 -8.38 4.73
C TYR A 136 9.33 -8.89 5.71
N ALA A 137 9.26 -10.17 6.08
CA ALA A 137 10.04 -10.76 7.17
C ALA A 137 11.52 -11.02 6.84
N HIS A 138 11.90 -11.00 5.56
CA HIS A 138 13.30 -11.19 5.20
C HIS A 138 14.15 -10.02 5.69
N ARG A 139 15.27 -10.29 6.39
CA ARG A 139 16.14 -9.28 7.02
C ARG A 139 16.62 -8.14 6.12
N SER A 140 16.73 -8.41 4.82
CA SER A 140 17.16 -7.42 3.82
C SER A 140 16.01 -6.60 3.24
N ASN A 141 14.77 -6.84 3.67
CA ASN A 141 13.63 -6.03 3.23
C ASN A 141 13.62 -4.72 4.01
N HIS A 142 13.41 -3.61 3.29
CA HIS A 142 13.43 -2.27 3.87
C HIS A 142 12.07 -1.78 4.34
N PHE A 143 10.97 -2.53 4.16
CA PHE A 143 9.60 -2.05 4.45
C PHE A 143 9.46 -1.48 5.86
N TRP A 144 9.76 -2.29 6.89
CA TRP A 144 9.67 -1.88 8.29
C TRP A 144 10.56 -0.68 8.63
N LYS A 145 11.74 -0.61 8.00
CA LYS A 145 12.65 0.53 8.17
C LYS A 145 12.12 1.79 7.48
N SER A 146 11.60 1.66 6.26
CA SER A 146 10.97 2.76 5.52
C SER A 146 9.73 3.29 6.23
N LEU A 147 8.90 2.40 6.77
CA LEU A 147 7.69 2.76 7.51
C LEU A 147 8.03 3.60 8.76
N PHE A 148 9.03 3.18 9.51
CA PHE A 148 9.51 3.94 10.68
C PHE A 148 10.15 5.27 10.28
N LEU A 149 11.16 5.26 9.40
CA LEU A 149 11.93 6.46 9.06
C LEU A 149 11.13 7.52 8.29
N SER A 150 10.01 7.15 7.68
CA SER A 150 9.08 8.09 7.06
C SER A 150 8.13 8.73 8.07
N GLY A 151 7.96 8.13 9.27
CA GLY A 151 7.09 8.63 10.33
C GLY A 151 5.71 7.98 10.40
N PHE A 152 5.43 6.91 9.66
CA PHE A 152 4.15 6.19 9.78
C PHE A 152 3.97 5.52 11.15
N THR A 153 5.08 5.16 11.79
CA THR A 153 5.09 4.49 13.10
C THR A 153 6.07 5.23 14.02
N PRO A 154 5.77 5.36 15.33
CA PRO A 154 6.61 6.11 16.28
C PRO A 154 7.92 5.40 16.63
N HIS A 155 7.99 4.09 16.42
CA HIS A 155 9.18 3.26 16.58
C HIS A 155 9.21 2.19 15.49
N ARG A 156 10.36 1.56 15.28
CA ARG A 156 10.50 0.51 14.26
C ARG A 156 9.86 -0.79 14.73
N LEU A 157 8.72 -1.11 14.13
CA LEU A 157 8.07 -2.41 14.25
C LEU A 157 8.92 -3.53 13.62
N SER A 158 8.81 -4.72 14.18
CA SER A 158 9.31 -5.95 13.59
C SER A 158 8.23 -6.61 12.72
N PRO A 159 8.59 -7.60 11.87
CA PRO A 159 7.60 -8.39 11.16
C PRO A 159 6.55 -9.03 12.06
N HIS A 160 6.90 -9.40 13.30
CA HIS A 160 5.97 -10.02 14.24
C HIS A 160 4.88 -9.07 14.74
N ASP A 161 5.09 -7.76 14.58
CA ASP A 161 4.17 -6.72 15.01
C ASP A 161 3.20 -6.31 13.88
N ASP A 162 3.21 -7.02 12.74
CA ASP A 162 2.41 -6.66 11.57
C ASP A 162 0.90 -6.68 11.82
N HIS A 163 0.44 -7.57 12.69
CA HIS A 163 -0.94 -7.66 13.15
C HIS A 163 -1.46 -6.38 13.84
N LEU A 164 -0.58 -5.51 14.34
CA LEU A 164 -0.97 -4.24 14.96
C LEU A 164 -1.30 -3.16 13.92
N LEU A 165 -0.80 -3.30 12.67
CA LEU A 165 -0.92 -2.28 11.63
C LEU A 165 -2.38 -1.85 11.36
N PRO A 166 -3.35 -2.77 11.18
CA PRO A 166 -4.71 -2.37 10.85
C PRO A 166 -5.38 -1.60 11.99
N SER A 167 -5.26 -2.09 13.24
CA SER A 167 -5.98 -1.55 14.38
C SER A 167 -5.32 -0.31 14.99
N GLU A 168 -4.00 -0.27 15.09
CA GLU A 168 -3.29 0.81 15.79
C GLU A 168 -2.87 1.95 14.85
N PHE A 169 -2.63 1.65 13.58
CA PHE A 169 -2.06 2.60 12.62
C PHE A 169 -2.97 2.89 11.43
N GLY A 170 -4.07 2.15 11.26
CA GLY A 170 -4.95 2.26 10.10
C GLY A 170 -4.24 1.85 8.79
N LEU A 171 -3.26 0.94 8.89
CA LEU A 171 -2.45 0.48 7.76
C LEU A 171 -2.74 -1.00 7.49
N GLY A 172 -3.03 -1.36 6.25
CA GLY A 172 -3.24 -2.75 5.84
C GLY A 172 -2.12 -3.28 4.96
N LEU A 173 -1.99 -4.60 4.92
CA LEU A 173 -1.04 -5.34 4.08
C LEU A 173 -1.77 -6.40 3.26
N THR A 174 -1.48 -6.43 1.96
CA THR A 174 -1.92 -7.45 1.01
C THR A 174 -0.81 -7.69 -0.01
N ASP A 175 -0.90 -8.78 -0.76
CA ASP A 175 -0.12 -8.98 -1.98
C ASP A 175 -1.03 -9.07 -3.21
N LEU A 176 -0.47 -8.76 -4.39
CA LEU A 176 -1.18 -8.92 -5.66
C LEU A 176 -1.39 -10.42 -5.97
N VAL A 177 -0.41 -11.26 -5.65
CA VAL A 177 -0.45 -12.71 -5.87
C VAL A 177 -0.21 -13.44 -4.56
N CYS A 178 -1.07 -14.39 -4.20
CA CYS A 178 -0.99 -15.13 -2.94
C CYS A 178 0.13 -16.17 -2.90
N ARG A 179 0.63 -16.63 -4.05
CA ARG A 179 1.62 -17.70 -4.15
C ARG A 179 3.01 -17.26 -3.66
N PRO A 180 3.60 -17.95 -2.68
CA PRO A 180 4.96 -17.64 -2.25
C PRO A 180 6.02 -17.96 -3.32
N THR A 181 7.04 -17.11 -3.43
CA THR A 181 8.25 -17.38 -4.22
C THR A 181 9.49 -16.78 -3.55
N ALA A 182 10.69 -17.14 -4.00
CA ALA A 182 11.92 -16.52 -3.51
C ALA A 182 12.09 -15.10 -4.09
N GLU A 183 11.69 -14.91 -5.35
CA GLU A 183 11.71 -13.62 -6.03
C GLU A 183 10.43 -13.39 -6.84
N ALA A 184 9.95 -12.15 -6.89
CA ALA A 184 8.76 -11.76 -7.65
C ALA A 184 8.86 -12.02 -9.17
N ASN A 185 10.08 -12.22 -9.69
CA ASN A 185 10.31 -12.59 -11.10
C ASN A 185 9.99 -14.06 -11.40
N GLU A 186 9.80 -14.89 -10.37
CA GLU A 186 9.38 -16.28 -10.52
C GLU A 186 7.87 -16.43 -10.77
N LEU A 187 7.10 -15.33 -10.70
CA LEU A 187 5.68 -15.28 -11.06
C LEU A 187 5.48 -15.08 -12.57
N SER A 188 4.55 -15.81 -13.15
CA SER A 188 4.12 -15.60 -14.54
C SER A 188 3.37 -14.27 -14.69
N GLY A 189 3.23 -13.79 -15.93
CA GLY A 189 2.36 -12.65 -16.24
C GLY A 189 0.88 -12.92 -15.95
N SER A 190 0.42 -14.15 -16.23
CA SER A 190 -0.96 -14.55 -16.02
C SER A 190 -1.36 -14.48 -14.55
N GLU A 191 -0.53 -15.00 -13.64
CA GLU A 191 -0.80 -14.97 -12.20
C GLU A 191 -0.94 -13.55 -11.68
N ARG A 192 -0.08 -12.63 -12.12
CA ARG A 192 -0.14 -11.23 -11.70
C ARG A 192 -1.40 -10.54 -12.22
N LEU A 193 -1.78 -10.79 -13.47
CA LEU A 193 -3.01 -10.25 -14.06
C LEU A 193 -4.27 -10.82 -13.41
N GLN A 194 -4.27 -12.09 -13.02
CA GLN A 194 -5.36 -12.73 -12.26
C GLN A 194 -5.49 -12.16 -10.84
N GLY A 195 -4.39 -11.67 -10.26
CA GLY A 195 -4.39 -11.01 -8.95
C GLY A 195 -5.08 -9.63 -8.95
N VAL A 196 -5.13 -8.94 -10.09
CA VAL A 196 -5.70 -7.59 -10.19
C VAL A 196 -7.19 -7.53 -9.82
N PRO A 197 -8.10 -8.33 -10.41
CA PRO A 197 -9.52 -8.29 -10.03
C PRO A 197 -9.73 -8.67 -8.55
N VAL A 198 -8.92 -9.58 -8.01
CA VAL A 198 -8.96 -9.93 -6.57
C VAL A 198 -8.62 -8.70 -5.71
N LEU A 199 -7.56 -7.97 -6.05
CA LEU A 199 -7.17 -6.73 -5.37
C LEU A 199 -8.26 -5.65 -5.49
N LEU A 200 -8.83 -5.45 -6.68
CA LEU A 200 -9.93 -4.50 -6.90
C LEU A 200 -11.16 -4.88 -6.08
N GLY A 201 -11.49 -6.17 -5.97
CA GLY A 201 -12.56 -6.66 -5.11
C GLY A 201 -12.32 -6.35 -3.63
N LYS A 202 -11.07 -6.48 -3.15
CA LYS A 202 -10.68 -6.05 -1.79
C LYS A 202 -10.88 -4.54 -1.62
N ILE A 203 -10.47 -3.72 -2.58
CA ILE A 203 -10.63 -2.26 -2.53
C ILE A 203 -12.12 -1.89 -2.48
N ARG A 204 -12.95 -2.50 -3.34
CA ARG A 204 -14.41 -2.31 -3.33
C ARG A 204 -15.03 -2.62 -1.97
N ARG A 205 -14.58 -3.70 -1.32
CA ARG A 205 -15.12 -4.18 -0.04
C ARG A 205 -14.63 -3.37 1.17
N PHE A 206 -13.33 -3.14 1.26
CA PHE A 206 -12.69 -2.58 2.46
C PHE A 206 -12.48 -1.06 2.37
N GLN A 207 -12.58 -0.49 1.16
CA GLN A 207 -12.61 0.94 0.90
C GLN A 207 -11.46 1.70 1.58
N PRO A 208 -10.18 1.28 1.40
CA PRO A 208 -9.05 2.02 1.94
C PRO A 208 -8.96 3.39 1.26
N ARG A 209 -8.50 4.41 1.98
CA ARG A 209 -8.34 5.75 1.41
C ARG A 209 -7.22 5.80 0.37
N PHE A 210 -6.13 5.07 0.59
CA PHE A 210 -5.05 4.89 -0.37
C PHE A 210 -4.77 3.41 -0.64
N LEU A 211 -4.57 3.06 -1.91
CA LEU A 211 -3.87 1.85 -2.34
C LEU A 211 -2.42 2.24 -2.65
N CYS A 212 -1.47 1.70 -1.89
CA CYS A 212 -0.04 1.92 -2.14
C CYS A 212 0.61 0.65 -2.69
N PHE A 213 0.98 0.64 -3.97
CA PHE A 213 1.79 -0.44 -4.54
C PHE A 213 3.24 -0.36 -4.03
N VAL A 214 3.73 -1.44 -3.41
CA VAL A 214 5.13 -1.59 -3.02
C VAL A 214 5.87 -2.33 -4.14
N GLY A 215 6.03 -1.62 -5.26
CA GLY A 215 6.64 -2.12 -6.49
C GLY A 215 5.93 -1.62 -7.74
N ILE A 216 6.70 -1.10 -8.68
CA ILE A 216 6.20 -0.50 -9.93
C ILE A 216 5.54 -1.54 -10.85
N LYS A 217 6.03 -2.79 -10.83
CA LYS A 217 5.54 -3.85 -11.71
C LYS A 217 4.05 -4.16 -11.44
N GLN A 218 3.65 -4.18 -10.18
CA GLN A 218 2.26 -4.45 -9.79
C GLN A 218 1.31 -3.36 -10.29
N TYR A 219 1.73 -2.11 -10.25
CA TYR A 219 0.98 -1.01 -10.85
C TYR A 219 0.88 -1.16 -12.37
N HIS A 220 1.96 -1.59 -13.05
CA HIS A 220 1.90 -1.88 -14.49
C HIS A 220 0.95 -3.04 -14.81
N ASP A 221 0.90 -4.08 -13.98
CA ASP A 221 -0.05 -5.18 -14.13
C ASP A 221 -1.50 -4.66 -13.97
N LEU A 222 -1.77 -3.76 -13.01
CA LEU A 222 -3.05 -3.05 -12.88
C LEU A 222 -3.39 -2.25 -14.15
N CYS A 223 -2.48 -1.40 -14.64
CA CYS A 223 -2.74 -0.61 -15.85
C CYS A 223 -3.00 -1.50 -17.07
N SER A 224 -2.29 -2.63 -17.18
CA SER A 224 -2.49 -3.60 -18.27
C SER A 224 -3.87 -4.26 -18.20
N TYR A 225 -4.31 -4.61 -16.99
CA TYR A 225 -5.66 -5.13 -16.75
C TYR A 225 -6.73 -4.10 -17.12
N LEU A 226 -6.62 -2.87 -16.61
CA LEU A 226 -7.56 -1.78 -16.89
C LEU A 226 -7.61 -1.46 -18.39
N LYS A 227 -6.45 -1.41 -19.07
CA LYS A 227 -6.39 -1.24 -20.53
C LYS A 227 -7.14 -2.33 -21.27
N LYS A 228 -7.10 -3.58 -20.80
CA LYS A 228 -7.85 -4.68 -21.43
C LYS A 228 -9.35 -4.54 -21.21
N LYS A 229 -9.78 -4.17 -20.00
CA LYS A 229 -11.20 -4.08 -19.60
C LYS A 229 -11.90 -2.83 -20.12
N LEU A 230 -11.26 -1.67 -20.00
CA LEU A 230 -11.81 -0.37 -20.39
C LEU A 230 -11.64 -0.05 -21.88
N ARG A 231 -11.13 -0.99 -22.69
CA ARG A 231 -10.88 -0.79 -24.13
C ARG A 231 -12.12 -0.42 -24.95
N LYS A 232 -13.32 -0.70 -24.43
CA LYS A 232 -14.60 -0.32 -25.02
C LYS A 232 -14.96 1.15 -24.74
N SER A 233 -14.44 1.72 -23.64
CA SER A 233 -14.70 3.09 -23.21
C SER A 233 -13.57 4.01 -23.68
N ARG A 234 -13.63 4.43 -24.95
CA ARG A 234 -12.57 5.19 -25.64
C ARG A 234 -12.13 6.49 -24.93
N ASP A 235 -12.99 7.07 -24.10
CA ASP A 235 -12.83 8.41 -23.55
C ASP A 235 -12.01 8.49 -22.23
N LEU A 236 -11.81 7.37 -21.52
CA LEU A 236 -11.10 7.33 -20.21
C LEU A 236 -9.60 6.99 -20.32
N LEU A 237 -9.10 6.90 -21.55
CA LEU A 237 -7.87 6.17 -21.87
C LEU A 237 -6.59 7.03 -22.03
N PRO A 238 -6.61 8.33 -22.41
CA PRO A 238 -5.38 9.03 -22.76
C PRO A 238 -4.36 9.22 -21.63
N SER A 239 -4.77 9.37 -20.36
CA SER A 239 -3.84 9.76 -19.30
C SER A 239 -3.30 8.61 -18.42
N ILE A 240 -4.07 7.52 -18.22
CA ILE A 240 -3.54 6.24 -17.66
C ILE A 240 -2.42 5.67 -18.55
N TRP A 241 -2.47 5.98 -19.84
CA TRP A 241 -1.66 5.35 -20.89
C TRP A 241 -0.40 6.10 -21.30
N GLN A 242 -0.16 7.30 -20.75
CA GLN A 242 1.13 7.94 -20.94
C GLN A 242 2.18 7.08 -20.27
N SER A 243 2.82 6.19 -21.03
CA SER A 243 3.90 5.32 -20.58
C SER A 243 4.92 6.19 -19.86
N PRO A 244 4.96 6.19 -18.53
CA PRO A 244 5.92 7.01 -17.85
C PRO A 244 7.24 6.31 -18.13
N SER A 245 8.23 7.03 -18.68
CA SER A 245 9.61 6.55 -18.61
C SER A 245 9.82 6.04 -17.18
N GLN A 246 10.41 4.85 -16.97
CA GLN A 246 10.35 4.08 -15.70
C GLN A 246 10.59 4.87 -14.39
N LYS A 247 11.18 6.07 -14.48
CA LYS A 247 11.44 7.02 -13.39
C LYS A 247 10.22 7.87 -12.98
N THR A 248 9.17 7.97 -13.79
CA THR A 248 8.00 8.85 -13.59
C THR A 248 6.75 8.13 -13.07
N VAL A 249 6.85 6.84 -12.75
CA VAL A 249 5.72 6.01 -12.25
C VAL A 249 5.58 6.08 -10.73
N VAL A 250 6.60 6.55 -10.00
CA VAL A 250 6.59 6.62 -8.52
C VAL A 250 5.81 7.85 -8.04
N GLY A 251 5.05 7.71 -6.96
CA GLY A 251 4.25 8.78 -6.36
C GLY A 251 2.75 8.60 -6.54
N LEU A 252 1.99 9.68 -6.31
CA LEU A 252 0.54 9.73 -6.50
C LEU A 252 0.19 9.67 -7.98
N GLN A 253 -0.71 8.76 -8.33
CA GLN A 253 -1.21 8.58 -9.69
C GLN A 253 -2.47 9.42 -9.92
N ASN A 254 -2.76 9.72 -11.18
CA ASN A 254 -3.95 10.43 -11.65
C ASN A 254 -5.20 9.54 -11.71
N VAL A 255 -5.20 8.37 -11.06
CA VAL A 255 -6.33 7.43 -11.02
C VAL A 255 -6.88 7.35 -9.61
N VAL A 256 -8.19 7.44 -9.49
CA VAL A 256 -8.94 7.24 -8.25
C VAL A 256 -9.99 6.17 -8.49
N PHE A 257 -9.96 5.11 -7.70
CA PHE A 257 -11.06 4.15 -7.71
C PHE A 257 -12.22 4.69 -6.90
N ARG A 258 -13.43 4.52 -7.41
CA ARG A 258 -14.66 4.78 -6.65
C ARG A 258 -15.47 3.49 -6.48
N SER A 259 -16.07 3.32 -5.32
CA SER A 259 -17.00 2.21 -5.07
C SER A 259 -18.15 2.63 -4.16
N GLN A 260 -19.35 2.11 -4.38
CA GLN A 260 -20.52 2.49 -3.59
C GLN A 260 -20.29 2.21 -2.09
N LYS A 261 -20.61 3.16 -1.21
CA LYS A 261 -20.43 2.99 0.24
C LYS A 261 -21.20 1.76 0.74
N THR A 262 -20.50 0.92 1.51
CA THR A 262 -21.03 -0.36 2.01
C THR A 262 -22.27 -0.23 2.91
N SER A 263 -22.50 0.94 3.54
CA SER A 263 -23.67 1.19 4.39
C SER A 263 -25.01 1.22 3.65
N ARG A 264 -25.01 1.50 2.33
CA ARG A 264 -26.25 1.52 1.52
C ARG A 264 -26.64 0.16 0.96
N ILE A 265 -25.70 -0.79 0.81
CA ILE A 265 -26.02 -2.13 0.28
C ILE A 265 -27.03 -2.87 1.17
N ASN A 266 -27.09 -2.54 2.47
CA ASN A 266 -28.03 -3.14 3.43
C ASN A 266 -29.38 -2.42 3.53
N LYS A 267 -29.62 -1.30 2.83
CA LYS A 267 -30.90 -0.59 2.86
C LYS A 267 -31.48 -0.50 1.44
N GLY A 268 -32.47 -1.35 1.17
CA GLY A 268 -33.24 -1.33 -0.06
C GLY A 268 -33.87 0.04 -0.32
N GLN A 269 -33.63 0.55 -1.54
CA GLN A 269 -34.31 1.64 -2.27
C GLN A 269 -34.54 3.00 -1.58
N SER A 270 -34.07 4.08 -2.22
CA SER A 270 -34.92 5.19 -2.72
C SER A 270 -34.09 6.22 -3.52
N LYS A 271 -34.75 6.89 -4.50
CA LYS A 271 -34.24 7.91 -5.42
C LYS A 271 -34.14 9.30 -4.76
N SER A 272 -33.02 10.03 -4.97
CA SER A 272 -32.92 11.50 -5.22
C SER A 272 -31.43 11.84 -5.46
N THR A 273 -30.98 12.51 -6.53
CA THR A 273 -31.12 13.91 -6.97
C THR A 273 -30.67 14.98 -5.96
N ALA A 274 -29.53 14.77 -5.30
CA ALA A 274 -28.48 15.78 -5.03
C ALA A 274 -27.32 15.15 -4.23
N ALA A 275 -26.09 15.36 -4.73
CA ALA A 275 -24.79 14.92 -4.20
C ALA A 275 -24.39 13.44 -4.43
N ASP A 276 -24.17 13.04 -5.69
CA ASP A 276 -23.48 11.77 -6.07
C ASP A 276 -22.15 11.56 -5.30
N ALA A 277 -21.47 12.65 -4.93
CA ALA A 277 -20.25 12.68 -4.13
C ALA A 277 -20.33 11.86 -2.81
N ASP A 278 -21.45 11.97 -2.08
CA ASP A 278 -21.57 11.33 -0.77
C ASP A 278 -21.93 9.84 -0.84
N GLN A 279 -22.17 9.30 -2.03
CA GLN A 279 -22.55 7.89 -2.22
C GLN A 279 -21.34 6.97 -2.40
N TYR A 280 -20.18 7.53 -2.78
CA TYR A 280 -19.00 6.75 -3.13
C TYR A 280 -17.91 6.87 -2.08
N SER A 281 -17.22 5.75 -1.85
CA SER A 281 -15.88 5.76 -1.28
C SER A 281 -14.86 5.94 -2.40
N HIS A 282 -13.73 6.55 -2.08
CA HIS A 282 -12.68 6.85 -3.04
C HIS A 282 -11.33 6.32 -2.54
N THR A 283 -10.62 5.63 -3.41
CA THR A 283 -9.29 5.07 -3.15
C THR A 283 -8.28 5.66 -4.12
N PHE A 284 -7.37 6.48 -3.61
CA PHE A 284 -6.27 7.04 -4.39
C PHE A 284 -5.19 5.99 -4.63
N VAL A 285 -4.57 6.01 -5.81
CA VAL A 285 -3.47 5.08 -6.13
C VAL A 285 -2.11 5.76 -5.96
N PHE A 286 -1.25 5.15 -5.16
CA PHE A 286 0.13 5.59 -4.96
C PHE A 286 1.09 4.45 -5.29
N VAL A 287 2.27 4.78 -5.83
CA VAL A 287 3.27 3.78 -6.24
C VAL A 287 4.60 4.07 -5.56
N CYS A 288 5.07 3.12 -4.77
CA CYS A 288 6.41 3.09 -4.20
C CYS A 288 7.33 2.17 -5.03
N PRO A 289 8.65 2.43 -5.04
CA PRO A 289 9.62 1.42 -5.41
C PRO A 289 9.51 0.19 -4.50
N SER A 290 9.95 -0.98 -4.99
CA SER A 290 9.99 -2.18 -4.16
C SER A 290 10.94 -1.99 -2.98
N THR A 291 10.52 -2.47 -1.80
CA THR A 291 11.30 -2.49 -0.56
C THR A 291 12.32 -3.64 -0.50
N SER A 292 12.32 -4.54 -1.48
CA SER A 292 13.32 -5.60 -1.59
C SER A 292 14.72 -5.03 -1.87
N ALA A 293 15.73 -5.52 -1.13
CA ALA A 293 17.14 -5.22 -1.41
C ALA A 293 17.62 -5.69 -2.79
N LEU A 294 16.87 -6.57 -3.46
CA LEU A 294 17.19 -7.00 -4.83
C LEU A 294 17.03 -5.86 -5.83
N VAL A 295 16.17 -4.88 -5.54
CA VAL A 295 15.98 -3.70 -6.37
C VAL A 295 17.00 -2.64 -5.98
N ARG A 296 18.11 -2.56 -6.72
CA ARG A 296 19.25 -1.69 -6.37
C ARG A 296 19.15 -0.26 -6.90
N ASN A 297 18.30 -0.03 -7.89
CA ASN A 297 18.17 1.28 -8.55
C ASN A 297 17.48 2.34 -7.67
N TYR A 298 17.02 1.93 -6.49
CA TYR A 298 16.41 2.80 -5.49
C TYR A 298 17.24 2.64 -4.22
N PRO A 299 18.02 3.64 -3.80
CA PRO A 299 18.65 3.68 -2.47
C PRO A 299 17.62 3.70 -1.34
N GLU A 300 18.06 3.45 -0.11
CA GLU A 300 17.18 3.50 1.07
C GLU A 300 16.53 4.88 1.25
N LYS A 301 17.33 5.96 1.15
CA LYS A 301 16.85 7.34 1.29
C LYS A 301 15.67 7.65 0.35
N ASP A 302 15.70 7.08 -0.85
CA ASP A 302 14.70 7.29 -1.90
C ASP A 302 13.40 6.54 -1.56
N ARG A 303 13.50 5.33 -0.98
CA ARG A 303 12.33 4.60 -0.47
C ARG A 303 11.68 5.32 0.70
N VAL A 304 12.49 5.81 1.63
CA VAL A 304 12.01 6.54 2.81
C VAL A 304 11.32 7.84 2.37
N ALA A 305 11.91 8.58 1.42
CA ALA A 305 11.31 9.79 0.87
C ALA A 305 9.94 9.51 0.23
N CYS A 306 9.82 8.41 -0.53
CA CYS A 306 8.56 8.02 -1.16
C CYS A 306 7.47 7.68 -0.12
N PHE A 307 7.81 6.96 0.94
CA PHE A 307 6.87 6.71 2.05
C PHE A 307 6.50 8.01 2.77
N ARG A 308 7.45 8.94 2.95
CA ARG A 308 7.16 10.24 3.57
C ARG A 308 6.19 11.07 2.75
N GLU A 309 6.34 11.09 1.43
CA GLU A 309 5.39 11.74 0.53
C GLU A 309 3.98 11.15 0.67
N LEU A 310 3.85 9.82 0.74
CA LEU A 310 2.56 9.18 1.00
C LEU A 310 1.98 9.59 2.36
N LEU A 311 2.80 9.68 3.41
CA LEU A 311 2.36 10.14 4.74
C LEU A 311 1.86 11.59 4.71
N GLU A 312 2.56 12.48 3.99
CA GLU A 312 2.16 13.88 3.80
C GLU A 312 0.81 13.97 3.06
N LEU A 313 0.62 13.18 2.00
CA LEU A 313 -0.64 13.11 1.26
C LEU A 313 -1.77 12.54 2.14
N LYS A 314 -1.50 11.45 2.89
CA LYS A 314 -2.44 10.90 3.87
C LYS A 314 -2.89 11.98 4.86
N ASN A 315 -1.97 12.75 5.41
CA ASN A 315 -2.32 13.75 6.43
C ASN A 315 -2.95 15.04 5.84
N ARG A 316 -3.01 15.17 4.51
CA ARG A 316 -3.59 16.33 3.85
C ARG A 316 -5.12 16.24 3.83
N ALA A 317 -5.77 17.15 4.56
CA ALA A 317 -7.24 17.25 4.61
C ALA A 317 -7.89 17.61 3.25
N SER A 318 -7.14 18.24 2.33
CA SER A 318 -7.67 18.76 1.07
C SER A 318 -7.66 17.76 -0.10
N LEU A 319 -7.19 16.52 0.10
CA LEU A 319 -7.34 15.46 -0.91
C LEU A 319 -8.76 14.87 -0.79
N ASN A 320 -9.74 15.73 -1.06
CA ASN A 320 -11.13 15.34 -1.22
C ASN A 320 -11.45 15.24 -2.71
N PRO A 321 -11.90 14.06 -3.18
CA PRO A 321 -12.28 13.84 -4.59
C PRO A 321 -13.46 14.73 -5.01
N ASP A 322 -14.32 15.08 -4.04
CA ASP A 322 -15.56 15.83 -4.24
C ASP A 322 -15.38 17.35 -4.24
N SER A 323 -14.15 17.84 -4.04
CA SER A 323 -13.80 19.25 -4.22
C SER A 323 -13.73 19.56 -5.73
N SER A 324 -14.89 19.78 -6.35
CA SER A 324 -14.96 20.37 -7.70
C SER A 324 -14.33 21.78 -7.76
N ALA A 325 -14.09 22.41 -6.61
CA ALA A 325 -13.36 23.66 -6.50
C ALA A 325 -12.76 23.84 -5.09
N THR A 326 -11.46 23.62 -4.94
CA THR A 326 -10.71 24.34 -3.90
C THR A 326 -9.38 24.82 -4.49
N PRO A 327 -9.24 26.11 -4.85
CA PRO A 327 -7.98 26.63 -5.37
C PRO A 327 -6.92 26.59 -4.27
N ILE A 328 -5.81 25.90 -4.55
CA ILE A 328 -4.62 25.94 -3.70
C ILE A 328 -3.94 27.30 -3.95
N ALA A 329 -4.05 28.20 -2.99
CA ALA A 329 -3.30 29.45 -2.99
C ALA A 329 -1.85 29.18 -2.56
N SER A 330 -0.95 28.99 -3.51
CA SER A 330 0.47 29.29 -3.35
C SER A 330 0.91 30.04 -4.60
N GLY A 331 1.58 31.18 -4.42
CA GLY A 331 1.90 32.14 -5.46
C GLY A 331 2.49 31.52 -6.74
N SER A 332 2.02 32.04 -7.87
CA SER A 332 2.42 31.77 -9.25
C SER A 332 2.13 30.36 -9.80
N SER A 333 1.14 30.30 -10.72
CA SER A 333 0.66 29.14 -11.51
C SER A 333 -0.28 28.15 -10.78
N ARG A 334 -1.59 28.29 -11.02
CA ARG A 334 -2.66 27.38 -10.57
C ARG A 334 -2.63 26.08 -11.39
N THR A 335 -2.14 24.98 -10.82
CA THR A 335 -2.32 23.63 -11.39
C THR A 335 -3.48 22.92 -10.68
N LYS A 336 -4.57 22.67 -11.41
CA LYS A 336 -5.70 21.85 -10.92
C LYS A 336 -5.29 20.37 -11.06
N LEU A 337 -5.34 19.61 -9.96
CA LEU A 337 -5.15 18.16 -10.02
C LEU A 337 -6.39 17.55 -10.68
N CYS A 338 -6.23 17.00 -11.87
CA CYS A 338 -7.29 16.26 -12.56
C CYS A 338 -7.11 14.76 -12.28
N PHE A 339 -8.07 14.16 -11.59
CA PHE A 339 -8.13 12.72 -11.36
C PHE A 339 -9.11 12.07 -12.35
N GLU A 340 -8.74 10.92 -12.89
CA GLU A 340 -9.63 10.02 -13.60
C GLU A 340 -10.25 9.04 -12.60
N TYR A 341 -11.59 9.01 -12.59
CA TYR A 341 -12.35 8.15 -11.70
C TYR A 341 -12.72 6.85 -12.40
N ILE A 342 -12.37 5.72 -11.77
CA ILE A 342 -12.73 4.37 -12.24
C ILE A 342 -13.64 3.73 -11.22
N GLU A 343 -14.85 3.37 -11.64
CA GLU A 343 -15.78 2.64 -10.79
C GLU A 343 -15.40 1.17 -10.70
N ILE A 344 -15.36 0.62 -9.48
CA ILE A 344 -15.18 -0.82 -9.28
C ILE A 344 -16.56 -1.48 -9.20
N ASP A 345 -17.11 -1.81 -10.36
CA ASP A 345 -18.37 -2.54 -10.53
C ASP A 345 -18.13 -4.02 -10.87
N ASP A 346 -19.21 -4.79 -11.06
CA ASP A 346 -19.10 -6.20 -11.41
C ASP A 346 -18.56 -6.42 -12.83
N GLU A 347 -18.72 -5.47 -13.75
CA GLU A 347 -18.16 -5.56 -15.10
C GLU A 347 -16.63 -5.48 -15.06
N LEU A 348 -16.07 -4.58 -14.26
CA LEU A 348 -14.63 -4.44 -14.08
C LEU A 348 -14.01 -5.67 -13.38
N LEU A 349 -14.76 -6.37 -12.54
CA LEU A 349 -14.29 -7.52 -11.77
C LEU A 349 -14.49 -8.88 -12.47
N SER A 350 -15.47 -8.98 -13.38
CA SER A 350 -15.50 -10.06 -14.40
C SER A 350 -14.26 -10.00 -15.26
#